data_AF-A0A518B0D5-F1
#
_entry.id   AF-A0A518B0D5-F1
#
_cell.length_a   1.000
_cell.length_b   1.000
_cell.length_c   1.000
_cell.angle_alpha   90.00
_cell.angle_beta   90.00
_cell.angle_gamma   90.00
#
_symmetry.space_group_name_H-M   'P 1'
#
loop_
_entity.id
_entity.type
_entity.pdbx_description
1 polymer ?
#
loop_
_entity_poly.entity_id
_entity_poly.type
_entity_poly.pdbx_seq_one_letter_code
_entity_poly.pdbx_strand_id
1 'polypeptide(L)'
;MVDQGPSGPSPTDILEYTLRFQVSDYFAFDNVIILDTLTDGQTFDMTFAPVLTFQEHDNSHTADYSLSTPTVTNTNGDIVTAYDHFSVNELFGTNLGCDGATEIAFDVSGILDSIRFPGFDDLVLGGLIPDGGVGAGNEPDATVFNGGPTTGELTFRFVVNEEYRKDFPSGDAPINSGDQIGNHVDIQGDVLNVEDALTPTGSTVTDTSNEELTIVDGSFNKRIDAFQDANAGSPTILPPAYSDPNVTDSATLLTVRPGDLLTYRLTVTYTPAIHPY
;
A
#
# COMPACT_ATOMS: atom_id res chain seq x y z
N MET A 1 -1.37 6.71 6.94
CA MET A 1 -0.93 7.64 5.87
C MET A 1 -0.20 8.82 6.48
N VAL A 2 1.05 9.05 6.08
CA VAL A 2 1.74 10.32 6.33
C VAL A 2 1.81 11.05 5.00
N ASP A 3 0.92 12.01 4.84
CA ASP A 3 0.81 12.87 3.66
C ASP A 3 1.94 13.92 3.68
N GLN A 4 2.80 13.88 2.67
CA GLN A 4 3.90 14.81 2.41
C GLN A 4 3.53 15.81 1.29
N GLY A 5 2.34 15.68 0.68
CA GLY A 5 1.89 16.40 -0.51
C GLY A 5 0.43 16.92 -0.45
N PRO A 6 -0.30 16.97 -1.59
CA PRO A 6 -1.72 17.31 -1.65
C PRO A 6 -2.61 16.24 -1.02
N SER A 7 -3.76 16.63 -0.45
CA SER A 7 -4.72 15.69 0.14
C SER A 7 -5.12 14.57 -0.82
N GLY A 8 -4.65 13.37 -0.49
CA GLY A 8 -4.77 12.17 -1.29
C GLY A 8 -3.38 11.61 -1.62
N PRO A 9 -3.31 10.55 -2.42
CA PRO A 9 -2.05 9.88 -2.76
C PRO A 9 -1.24 10.72 -3.74
N SER A 10 0.00 11.05 -3.37
CA SER A 10 0.92 11.83 -4.18
C SER A 10 2.35 11.32 -4.06
N PRO A 11 3.25 11.69 -4.99
CA PRO A 11 4.66 11.33 -4.89
C PRO A 11 5.27 11.67 -3.53
N THR A 12 6.12 10.78 -3.03
CA THR A 12 6.80 10.81 -1.72
C THR A 12 5.93 10.52 -0.50
N ASP A 13 4.62 10.34 -0.66
CA ASP A 13 3.75 9.97 0.45
C ASP A 13 4.05 8.56 0.96
N ILE A 14 3.85 8.39 2.28
CA ILE A 14 3.86 7.08 2.91
C ILE A 14 2.42 6.61 3.06
N LEU A 15 2.12 5.55 2.34
CA LEU A 15 0.85 4.87 2.37
C LEU A 15 0.96 3.64 3.28
N GLU A 16 -0.09 3.39 4.06
CA GLU A 16 -0.16 2.29 5.01
C GLU A 16 -1.35 1.42 4.60
N TYR A 17 -1.06 0.16 4.26
CA TYR A 17 -2.08 -0.82 3.95
C TYR A 17 -2.37 -1.65 5.19
N THR A 18 -3.65 -1.99 5.37
CA THR A 18 -4.12 -2.94 6.37
C THR A 18 -4.91 -4.02 5.67
N LEU A 19 -4.31 -5.20 5.57
CA LEU A 19 -4.96 -6.40 5.10
C LEU A 19 -5.66 -7.09 6.27
N ARG A 20 -6.93 -7.48 6.09
CA ARG A 20 -7.69 -8.26 7.06
C ARG A 20 -8.15 -9.55 6.43
N PHE A 21 -7.94 -10.66 7.11
CA PHE A 21 -8.38 -11.98 6.69
C PHE A 21 -9.03 -12.75 7.83
N GLN A 22 -9.87 -13.71 7.48
CA GLN A 22 -10.52 -14.61 8.40
C GLN A 22 -10.40 -16.04 7.88
N VAL A 23 -10.12 -16.96 8.78
CA VAL A 23 -10.14 -18.40 8.50
C VAL A 23 -11.51 -18.93 8.83
N SER A 24 -12.07 -19.73 7.92
CA SER A 24 -13.37 -20.34 8.15
C SER A 24 -13.30 -21.33 9.31
N ASP A 25 -14.34 -21.29 10.14
CA ASP A 25 -14.57 -22.17 11.28
C ASP A 25 -14.39 -23.68 11.01
N TYR A 26 -14.53 -24.11 9.77
CA TYR A 26 -14.52 -25.53 9.34
C TYR A 26 -13.24 -25.95 8.63
N PHE A 27 -12.24 -25.08 8.52
CA PHE A 27 -10.98 -25.38 7.84
C PHE A 27 -9.81 -25.23 8.79
N ALA A 28 -8.72 -25.93 8.47
CA ALA A 28 -7.43 -25.79 9.10
C ALA A 28 -6.37 -25.72 8.01
N PHE A 29 -5.33 -24.93 8.24
CA PHE A 29 -4.29 -24.66 7.26
C PHE A 29 -2.90 -24.77 7.89
N ASP A 30 -1.93 -25.19 7.08
CA ASP A 30 -0.50 -24.97 7.30
C ASP A 30 0.07 -24.15 6.14
N ASN A 31 1.34 -23.74 6.27
CA ASN A 31 2.09 -23.04 5.22
C ASN A 31 1.32 -21.82 4.67
N VAL A 32 0.73 -21.02 5.57
CA VAL A 32 -0.04 -19.84 5.19
C VAL A 32 0.90 -18.71 4.80
N ILE A 33 0.81 -18.26 3.54
CA ILE A 33 1.65 -17.21 2.97
C ILE A 33 0.76 -16.14 2.36
N ILE A 34 1.07 -14.87 2.67
CA ILE A 34 0.46 -13.70 2.03
C ILE A 34 1.45 -13.17 0.99
N LEU A 35 1.04 -13.15 -0.27
CA LEU A 35 1.78 -12.57 -1.39
C LEU A 35 1.12 -11.24 -1.77
N ASP A 36 1.88 -10.15 -1.72
CA ASP A 36 1.42 -8.81 -2.09
C ASP A 36 2.27 -8.30 -3.26
N THR A 37 1.64 -7.77 -4.28
CA THR A 37 2.27 -7.25 -5.49
C THR A 37 1.85 -5.80 -5.69
N LEU A 38 2.80 -4.91 -5.45
CA LEU A 38 2.66 -3.49 -5.72
C LEU A 38 3.08 -3.22 -7.16
N THR A 39 2.25 -2.51 -7.92
CA THR A 39 2.64 -2.07 -9.27
C THR A 39 3.86 -1.15 -9.22
N ASP A 40 4.51 -0.94 -10.38
CA ASP A 40 5.55 0.08 -10.49
C ASP A 40 5.07 1.45 -9.98
N GLY A 41 6.01 2.27 -9.54
CA GLY A 41 5.77 3.55 -8.89
C GLY A 41 5.61 3.48 -7.37
N GLN A 42 5.80 2.29 -6.77
CA GLN A 42 5.76 2.09 -5.32
C GLN A 42 7.02 1.35 -4.84
N THR A 43 7.54 1.75 -3.69
CA THR A 43 8.67 1.09 -3.02
C THR A 43 8.29 0.72 -1.60
N PHE A 44 8.60 -0.49 -1.16
CA PHE A 44 8.33 -0.94 0.21
C PHE A 44 9.10 -0.10 1.25
N ASP A 45 8.42 0.36 2.31
CA ASP A 45 9.03 1.21 3.35
C ASP A 45 9.77 0.36 4.40
N MET A 46 11.05 0.11 4.14
CA MET A 46 11.95 -0.62 5.03
C MET A 46 12.25 0.10 6.36
N THR A 47 11.69 1.29 6.62
CA THR A 47 11.81 1.95 7.93
C THR A 47 10.71 1.54 8.90
N PHE A 48 9.67 0.88 8.41
CA PHE A 48 8.57 0.35 9.18
C PHE A 48 8.60 -1.18 9.17
N ALA A 49 8.72 -1.80 10.35
CA ALA A 49 8.58 -3.26 10.47
C ALA A 49 7.09 -3.63 10.34
N PRO A 50 6.70 -4.46 9.37
CA PRO A 50 5.32 -4.91 9.20
C PRO A 50 4.80 -5.58 10.48
N VAL A 51 3.52 -5.41 10.79
CA VAL A 51 2.93 -5.90 12.04
C VAL A 51 1.76 -6.82 11.72
N LEU A 52 1.80 -8.03 12.26
CA LEU A 52 0.69 -8.98 12.25
C LEU A 52 0.02 -8.99 13.63
N THR A 53 -1.28 -8.77 13.67
CA THR A 53 -2.13 -9.17 14.80
C THR A 53 -2.91 -10.39 14.39
N PHE A 54 -2.83 -11.46 15.19
CA PHE A 54 -3.50 -12.72 14.93
C PHE A 54 -4.32 -13.14 16.13
N GLN A 55 -5.48 -13.74 15.86
CA GLN A 55 -6.38 -14.29 16.86
C GLN A 55 -6.81 -15.68 16.44
N GLU A 56 -6.70 -16.64 17.36
CA GLU A 56 -7.18 -18.01 17.22
C GLU A 56 -7.56 -18.53 18.60
N HIS A 57 -8.67 -19.26 18.71
CA HIS A 57 -9.09 -19.95 19.94
C HIS A 57 -9.08 -19.05 21.19
N ASP A 58 -9.60 -17.83 21.04
CA ASP A 58 -9.59 -16.75 22.04
C ASP A 58 -8.18 -16.25 22.48
N ASN A 59 -7.09 -16.81 21.96
CA ASN A 59 -5.75 -16.27 22.08
C ASN A 59 -5.54 -15.19 21.01
N SER A 60 -5.02 -14.03 21.42
CA SER A 60 -4.66 -12.96 20.49
C SER A 60 -3.25 -12.47 20.79
N HIS A 61 -2.49 -12.26 19.72
CA HIS A 61 -1.13 -11.76 19.81
C HIS A 61 -0.83 -10.80 18.66
N THR A 62 0.09 -9.88 18.91
CA THR A 62 0.57 -8.92 17.92
C THR A 62 2.08 -8.94 17.93
N ALA A 63 2.70 -9.14 16.77
CA ALA A 63 4.14 -9.04 16.62
C ALA A 63 4.56 -8.47 15.26
N ASP A 64 5.81 -8.02 15.21
CA ASP A 64 6.44 -7.47 14.00
C ASP A 64 7.20 -8.54 13.21
N TYR A 65 7.15 -8.42 11.88
CA TYR A 65 8.11 -9.06 10.98
C TYR A 65 9.46 -8.36 11.12
N SER A 66 10.44 -9.10 11.63
CA SER A 66 11.74 -8.52 11.98
C SER A 66 12.53 -8.07 10.76
N LEU A 67 12.91 -6.79 10.73
CA LEU A 67 13.84 -6.25 9.73
C LEU A 67 15.32 -6.55 10.04
N SER A 68 15.60 -7.52 10.93
CA SER A 68 16.96 -7.85 11.34
C SER A 68 17.61 -8.88 10.42
N THR A 69 18.92 -8.75 10.24
CA THR A 69 19.75 -9.71 9.47
C THR A 69 19.27 -10.01 8.04
N PRO A 70 19.01 -8.99 7.20
CA PRO A 70 18.59 -9.23 5.81
C PRO A 70 19.66 -9.97 5.02
N THR A 71 19.21 -10.86 4.16
CA THR A 71 20.01 -11.41 3.05
C THR A 71 19.58 -10.74 1.76
N VAL A 72 20.50 -10.02 1.12
CA VAL A 72 20.24 -9.32 -0.14
C VAL A 72 20.88 -10.10 -1.29
N THR A 73 20.07 -10.44 -2.28
CA THR A 73 20.51 -11.10 -3.52
C THR A 73 20.17 -10.20 -4.70
N ASN A 74 21.12 -10.02 -5.62
CA ASN A 74 20.88 -9.31 -6.87
C ASN A 74 21.04 -10.28 -8.05
N THR A 75 19.99 -10.41 -8.86
CA THR A 75 19.98 -11.27 -10.04
C THR A 75 19.61 -10.46 -11.27
N ASN A 76 20.61 -10.12 -12.09
CA ASN A 76 20.44 -9.31 -13.32
C ASN A 76 19.73 -7.96 -13.08
N GLY A 77 19.89 -7.38 -11.89
CA GLY A 77 19.30 -6.09 -11.51
C GLY A 77 18.05 -6.20 -10.65
N ASP A 78 17.38 -7.36 -10.58
CA ASP A 78 16.31 -7.58 -9.60
C ASP A 78 16.94 -7.73 -8.21
N ILE A 79 16.35 -7.08 -7.21
CA ILE A 79 16.84 -7.12 -5.84
C ILE A 79 15.84 -7.87 -4.97
N VAL A 80 16.28 -9.00 -4.43
CA VAL A 80 15.53 -9.75 -3.41
C VAL A 80 16.18 -9.51 -2.06
N THR A 81 15.43 -8.94 -1.13
CA THR A 81 15.80 -8.83 0.28
C THR A 81 14.96 -9.79 1.09
N ALA A 82 15.59 -10.83 1.63
CA ALA A 82 14.94 -11.85 2.45
C ALA A 82 15.28 -11.65 3.94
N TYR A 83 14.26 -11.82 4.77
CA TYR A 83 14.32 -11.87 6.23
C TYR A 83 13.80 -13.22 6.71
N ASP A 84 13.72 -13.44 8.02
CA ASP A 84 13.36 -14.74 8.61
C ASP A 84 11.97 -15.22 8.19
N HIS A 85 10.97 -14.34 8.18
CA HIS A 85 9.56 -14.67 7.89
C HIS A 85 8.93 -13.78 6.81
N PHE A 86 9.73 -12.99 6.10
CA PHE A 86 9.21 -12.26 4.94
C PHE A 86 10.32 -11.93 3.94
N SER A 87 9.94 -11.62 2.71
CA SER A 87 10.87 -11.17 1.68
C SER A 87 10.24 -10.09 0.80
N VAL A 88 11.09 -9.25 0.23
CA VAL A 88 10.73 -8.21 -0.73
C VAL A 88 11.56 -8.41 -1.98
N ASN A 89 10.91 -8.56 -3.12
CA ASN A 89 11.51 -8.74 -4.44
C ASN A 89 11.12 -7.55 -5.33
N GLU A 90 12.11 -6.73 -5.66
CA GLU A 90 11.90 -5.56 -6.52
C GLU A 90 12.32 -5.86 -7.96
N LEU A 91 11.34 -5.87 -8.87
CA LEU A 91 11.47 -6.34 -10.26
C LEU A 91 11.87 -5.23 -11.25
N PHE A 92 12.94 -4.49 -10.96
CA PHE A 92 13.44 -3.40 -11.83
C PHE A 92 14.68 -3.77 -12.67
N GLY A 93 15.04 -5.05 -12.71
CA GLY A 93 16.20 -5.55 -13.42
C GLY A 93 16.03 -5.62 -14.94
N THR A 94 16.81 -6.52 -15.54
CA THR A 94 16.82 -6.76 -16.98
C THR A 94 16.30 -8.14 -17.36
N ASN A 95 15.73 -8.87 -16.40
CA ASN A 95 15.12 -10.17 -16.67
C ASN A 95 13.86 -9.99 -17.54
N LEU A 96 13.52 -11.05 -18.29
CA LEU A 96 12.27 -11.10 -19.01
C LEU A 96 11.13 -11.14 -17.98
N GLY A 97 10.18 -10.19 -18.08
CA GLY A 97 9.05 -10.07 -17.16
C GLY A 97 9.22 -9.01 -16.07
N CYS A 98 10.37 -8.34 -15.97
CA CYS A 98 10.50 -7.16 -15.10
C CYS A 98 9.62 -6.01 -15.59
N ASP A 99 8.65 -5.61 -14.80
CA ASP A 99 7.71 -4.50 -15.03
C ASP A 99 7.87 -3.36 -14.01
N GLY A 100 8.83 -3.48 -13.07
CA GLY A 100 9.05 -2.50 -12.01
C GLY A 100 8.21 -2.73 -10.75
N ALA A 101 7.38 -3.78 -10.73
CA ALA A 101 6.61 -4.17 -9.56
C ALA A 101 7.50 -4.53 -8.36
N THR A 102 6.91 -4.44 -7.18
CA THR A 102 7.50 -4.94 -5.93
C THR A 102 6.63 -6.07 -5.41
N GLU A 103 7.17 -7.28 -5.37
CA GLU A 103 6.53 -8.45 -4.81
C GLU A 103 6.98 -8.64 -3.36
N ILE A 104 6.07 -8.94 -2.47
CA ILE A 104 6.31 -9.12 -1.04
C ILE A 104 5.67 -10.44 -0.63
N ALA A 105 6.42 -11.27 0.10
CA ALA A 105 5.90 -12.52 0.66
C ALA A 105 6.03 -12.49 2.17
N PHE A 106 4.93 -12.64 2.89
CA PHE A 106 4.87 -12.78 4.34
C PHE A 106 4.51 -14.23 4.70
N ASP A 107 5.40 -14.89 5.45
CA ASP A 107 5.18 -16.23 5.97
C ASP A 107 4.44 -16.15 7.31
N VAL A 108 3.12 -16.33 7.26
CA VAL A 108 2.24 -16.24 8.43
C VAL A 108 2.46 -17.45 9.33
N SER A 109 2.43 -18.66 8.78
CA SER A 109 2.67 -19.87 9.57
C SER A 109 4.06 -19.86 10.23
N GLY A 110 5.09 -19.43 9.51
CA GLY A 110 6.44 -19.35 10.05
C GLY A 110 6.58 -18.34 11.20
N ILE A 111 5.92 -17.17 11.13
CA ILE A 111 5.98 -16.21 12.23
C ILE A 111 5.17 -16.68 13.44
N LEU A 112 4.10 -17.45 13.26
CA LEU A 112 3.28 -18.00 14.35
C LEU A 112 4.04 -19.05 15.19
N ASP A 113 4.84 -19.92 14.58
CA ASP A 113 5.73 -20.87 15.30
C ASP A 113 6.98 -20.21 15.90
N SER A 114 7.15 -18.90 15.71
CA SER A 114 8.30 -18.18 16.24
C SER A 114 8.11 -17.78 17.71
N ILE A 115 9.22 -17.49 18.39
CA ILE A 115 9.20 -16.90 19.75
C ILE A 115 8.41 -15.58 19.82
N ARG A 116 8.11 -14.97 18.67
CA ARG A 116 7.33 -13.73 18.57
C ARG A 116 5.84 -13.97 18.75
N PHE A 117 5.34 -15.19 18.62
CA PHE A 117 3.94 -15.57 18.84
C PHE A 117 3.82 -16.69 19.89
N PRO A 118 4.13 -16.39 21.17
CA PRO A 118 4.10 -17.40 22.21
C PRO A 118 2.70 -17.99 22.39
N GLY A 119 2.60 -19.31 22.25
CA GLY A 119 1.34 -20.05 22.42
C GLY A 119 0.59 -20.33 21.12
N PHE A 120 1.16 -19.97 19.98
CA PHE A 120 0.75 -20.44 18.66
C PHE A 120 1.74 -21.50 18.16
N ASP A 121 1.32 -22.25 17.15
CA ASP A 121 2.17 -23.14 16.34
C ASP A 121 2.17 -22.66 14.87
N ASP A 122 2.71 -23.46 13.96
CA ASP A 122 2.73 -23.16 12.52
C ASP A 122 1.37 -23.40 11.83
N LEU A 123 0.37 -23.86 12.57
CA LEU A 123 -0.95 -24.17 12.08
C LEU A 123 -1.88 -22.97 12.26
N VAL A 124 -2.90 -22.93 11.41
CA VAL A 124 -3.95 -21.93 11.45
C VAL A 124 -5.28 -22.66 11.46
N LEU A 125 -5.89 -22.75 12.64
CA LEU A 125 -7.07 -23.55 12.91
C LEU A 125 -8.33 -22.69 12.88
N GLY A 126 -9.36 -23.15 12.18
CA GLY A 126 -10.69 -22.58 12.26
C GLY A 126 -11.31 -22.73 13.65
N GLY A 127 -12.27 -21.87 13.97
CA GLY A 127 -12.90 -21.81 15.30
C GLY A 127 -13.55 -23.09 15.81
N LEU A 128 -13.92 -24.05 14.94
CA LEU A 128 -14.52 -25.33 15.34
C LEU A 128 -13.54 -26.49 15.26
N ILE A 129 -12.27 -26.23 14.94
CA ILE A 129 -11.21 -27.23 14.86
C ILE A 129 -10.35 -27.10 16.12
N PRO A 130 -10.43 -28.03 17.09
CA PRO A 130 -9.51 -28.02 18.24
C PRO A 130 -8.10 -28.46 17.82
N ASP A 131 -7.13 -28.22 18.68
CA ASP A 131 -5.75 -28.69 18.50
C ASP A 131 -5.72 -30.20 18.18
N GLY A 132 -5.12 -30.56 17.04
CA GLY A 132 -5.05 -31.94 16.55
C GLY A 132 -6.29 -32.44 15.81
N GLY A 133 -7.34 -31.64 15.65
CA GLY A 133 -8.52 -31.95 14.84
C GLY A 133 -9.69 -32.59 15.60
N VAL A 134 -10.80 -32.81 14.90
CA VAL A 134 -12.07 -33.28 15.49
C VAL A 134 -12.11 -34.79 15.76
N GLY A 135 -11.09 -35.52 15.33
CA GLY A 135 -10.99 -36.97 15.44
C GLY A 135 -11.70 -37.72 14.30
N ALA A 136 -11.21 -38.92 14.01
CA ALA A 136 -11.67 -39.72 12.87
C ALA A 136 -13.18 -40.01 12.90
N GLY A 137 -13.85 -39.75 11.77
CA GLY A 137 -15.28 -39.96 11.58
C GLY A 137 -16.19 -38.90 12.22
N ASN A 138 -15.60 -37.82 12.77
CA ASN A 138 -16.35 -36.69 13.31
C ASN A 138 -16.27 -35.49 12.35
N GLU A 139 -17.24 -34.59 12.48
CA GLU A 139 -17.29 -33.32 11.76
C GLU A 139 -17.16 -32.16 12.76
N PRO A 140 -16.69 -30.98 12.33
CA PRO A 140 -16.64 -29.80 13.21
C PRO A 140 -18.03 -29.43 13.75
N ASP A 141 -18.15 -29.28 15.06
CA ASP A 141 -19.41 -29.04 15.77
C ASP A 141 -19.22 -28.03 16.92
N ALA A 142 -19.88 -26.88 16.78
CA ALA A 142 -19.86 -25.79 17.76
C ALA A 142 -20.43 -26.14 19.14
N THR A 143 -21.14 -27.26 19.27
CA THR A 143 -21.61 -27.77 20.56
C THR A 143 -20.56 -28.60 21.29
N VAL A 144 -19.53 -29.08 20.57
CA VAL A 144 -18.42 -29.88 21.10
C VAL A 144 -17.20 -28.99 21.39
N PHE A 145 -16.82 -28.16 20.43
CA PHE A 145 -15.71 -27.22 20.55
C PHE A 145 -16.03 -25.93 19.81
N ASN A 146 -15.69 -24.80 20.40
CA ASN A 146 -15.82 -23.48 19.79
C ASN A 146 -14.77 -22.55 20.39
N GLY A 147 -13.68 -22.34 19.67
CA GLY A 147 -12.61 -21.41 19.98
C GLY A 147 -12.89 -19.96 19.56
N GLY A 148 -14.09 -19.67 19.04
CA GLY A 148 -14.36 -18.36 18.45
C GLY A 148 -13.67 -18.17 17.09
N PRO A 149 -13.74 -16.96 16.52
CA PRO A 149 -13.25 -16.71 15.16
C PRO A 149 -11.73 -16.68 15.10
N THR A 150 -11.18 -17.20 14.01
CA THR A 150 -9.75 -17.08 13.67
C THR A 150 -9.55 -15.97 12.67
N THR A 151 -8.81 -14.92 13.04
CA THR A 151 -8.64 -13.69 12.23
C THR A 151 -7.22 -13.18 12.26
N GLY A 152 -6.81 -12.51 11.18
CA GLY A 152 -5.54 -11.82 11.09
C GLY A 152 -5.67 -10.41 10.51
N GLU A 153 -4.86 -9.49 11.02
CA GLU A 153 -4.69 -8.13 10.52
C GLU A 153 -3.20 -7.86 10.29
N LEU A 154 -2.81 -7.64 9.04
CA LEU A 154 -1.44 -7.33 8.63
C LEU A 154 -1.36 -5.86 8.20
N THR A 155 -0.48 -5.10 8.84
CA THR A 155 -0.20 -3.71 8.50
C THR A 155 1.23 -3.54 8.01
N PHE A 156 1.41 -2.86 6.87
CA PHE A 156 2.70 -2.56 6.26
C PHE A 156 2.64 -1.24 5.48
N ARG A 157 3.81 -0.74 5.07
CA ARG A 157 3.94 0.59 4.45
C ARG A 157 4.76 0.57 3.18
N PHE A 158 4.49 1.56 2.36
CA PHE A 158 5.22 1.80 1.13
C PHE A 158 5.24 3.30 0.85
N VAL A 159 6.19 3.67 0.00
CA VAL A 159 6.43 5.03 -0.45
C VAL A 159 5.98 5.12 -1.90
N VAL A 160 5.18 6.14 -2.22
CA VAL A 160 4.89 6.50 -3.62
C VAL A 160 6.14 7.14 -4.21
N ASN A 161 6.65 6.58 -5.31
CA ASN A 161 7.86 7.09 -5.95
C ASN A 161 7.59 8.42 -6.69
N GLU A 162 8.65 9.17 -6.99
CA GLU A 162 8.54 10.34 -7.88
C GLU A 162 8.47 9.93 -9.36
N GLU A 163 9.02 8.78 -9.70
CA GLU A 163 9.06 8.24 -11.05
C GLU A 163 8.79 6.72 -11.02
N TYR A 164 8.13 6.23 -12.07
CA TYR A 164 8.13 4.82 -12.43
C TYR A 164 9.56 4.35 -12.76
N ARG A 165 9.88 3.10 -12.44
CA ARG A 165 11.22 2.53 -12.65
C ARG A 165 11.37 1.83 -14.01
N LYS A 166 10.26 1.31 -14.55
CA LYS A 166 10.23 0.44 -15.73
C LYS A 166 9.00 0.60 -16.59
N ASP A 167 7.82 0.35 -16.04
CA ASP A 167 6.58 0.46 -16.79
C ASP A 167 6.12 1.90 -16.72
N PHE A 168 5.79 2.48 -17.88
CA PHE A 168 5.42 3.88 -18.01
C PHE A 168 3.99 3.96 -18.55
N PRO A 169 2.96 3.63 -17.76
CA PRO A 169 1.59 3.52 -18.26
C PRO A 169 1.07 4.82 -18.90
N SER A 170 1.51 5.96 -18.37
CA SER A 170 1.20 7.31 -18.85
C SER A 170 2.05 7.75 -20.05
N GLY A 171 3.08 6.97 -20.41
CA GLY A 171 3.99 7.21 -21.53
C GLY A 171 5.27 7.98 -21.17
N ASP A 172 5.44 8.37 -19.91
CA ASP A 172 6.66 8.96 -19.37
C ASP A 172 7.01 8.41 -17.98
N ALA A 173 8.24 8.68 -17.54
CA ALA A 173 8.77 8.18 -16.27
C ALA A 173 8.18 8.88 -15.02
N PRO A 174 7.98 10.21 -15.00
CA PRO A 174 7.43 10.87 -13.82
C PRO A 174 6.03 10.37 -13.46
N ILE A 175 5.79 10.14 -12.18
CA ILE A 175 4.44 9.87 -11.67
C ILE A 175 3.69 11.19 -11.62
N ASN A 176 2.68 11.31 -12.47
CA ASN A 176 1.90 12.52 -12.67
C ASN A 176 0.49 12.37 -12.08
N SER A 177 -0.23 13.48 -11.97
CA SER A 177 -1.64 13.39 -11.57
C SER A 177 -2.46 12.66 -12.62
N GLY A 178 -3.37 11.81 -12.14
CA GLY A 178 -4.18 10.93 -12.98
C GLY A 178 -3.54 9.58 -13.23
N ASP A 179 -2.25 9.42 -12.91
CA ASP A 179 -1.58 8.13 -12.96
C ASP A 179 -2.14 7.20 -11.87
N GLN A 180 -2.07 5.90 -12.14
CA GLN A 180 -2.60 4.86 -11.26
C GLN A 180 -1.45 4.02 -10.70
N ILE A 181 -1.57 3.67 -9.43
CA ILE A 181 -0.75 2.68 -8.75
C ILE A 181 -1.68 1.67 -8.08
N GLY A 182 -1.30 0.40 -8.06
CA GLY A 182 -2.14 -0.69 -7.58
C GLY A 182 -1.45 -1.57 -6.55
N ASN A 183 -2.27 -2.28 -5.79
CA ASN A 183 -1.89 -3.37 -4.92
C ASN A 183 -2.77 -4.59 -5.24
N HIS A 184 -2.14 -5.72 -5.51
CA HIS A 184 -2.78 -7.02 -5.61
C HIS A 184 -2.27 -7.95 -4.52
N VAL A 185 -3.17 -8.59 -3.79
CA VAL A 185 -2.81 -9.54 -2.74
C VAL A 185 -3.45 -10.90 -2.99
N ASP A 186 -2.66 -11.95 -2.78
CA ASP A 186 -3.06 -13.35 -2.75
C ASP A 186 -2.69 -13.94 -1.39
N ILE A 187 -3.64 -14.59 -0.71
CA ILE A 187 -3.39 -15.37 0.49
C ILE A 187 -3.52 -16.84 0.12
N GLN A 188 -2.50 -17.63 0.43
CA GLN A 188 -2.43 -19.05 0.12
C GLN A 188 -2.19 -19.85 1.39
N GLY A 189 -2.72 -21.07 1.42
CA GLY A 189 -2.49 -22.02 2.52
C GLY A 189 -2.76 -23.44 2.09
N ASP A 190 -2.01 -24.38 2.64
CA ASP A 190 -2.20 -25.81 2.44
C ASP A 190 -3.31 -26.30 3.37
N VAL A 191 -4.26 -27.08 2.83
CA VAL A 191 -5.45 -27.50 3.57
C VAL A 191 -5.13 -28.75 4.36
N LEU A 192 -5.37 -28.71 5.66
CA LEU A 192 -5.22 -29.83 6.59
C LEU A 192 -6.53 -30.64 6.68
N ASN A 193 -6.39 -31.92 7.01
CA ASN A 193 -7.53 -32.77 7.30
C ASN A 193 -8.17 -32.34 8.63
N VAL A 194 -9.45 -32.00 8.65
CA VAL A 194 -10.13 -31.56 9.88
C VAL A 194 -10.24 -32.66 10.94
N GLU A 195 -10.26 -33.94 10.54
CA GLU A 195 -10.26 -35.07 11.48
C GLU A 195 -8.91 -35.22 12.21
N ASP A 196 -7.83 -34.82 11.56
CA ASP A 196 -6.45 -34.85 12.04
C ASP A 196 -5.72 -33.62 11.49
N ALA A 197 -5.82 -32.52 12.24
CA ALA A 197 -5.37 -31.19 11.82
C ALA A 197 -3.84 -31.04 11.80
N LEU A 198 -3.11 -32.14 11.63
CA LEU A 198 -1.67 -32.23 11.44
C LEU A 198 -1.29 -32.83 10.07
N THR A 199 -2.28 -33.39 9.35
CA THR A 199 -2.05 -34.09 8.09
C THR A 199 -2.56 -33.24 6.92
N PRO A 200 -1.67 -32.76 6.03
CA PRO A 200 -2.07 -32.10 4.81
C PRO A 200 -2.91 -32.99 3.90
N THR A 201 -3.95 -32.43 3.30
CA THR A 201 -4.78 -33.11 2.30
C THR A 201 -4.10 -33.18 0.93
N GLY A 202 -3.01 -32.43 0.74
CA GLY A 202 -2.34 -32.23 -0.54
C GLY A 202 -3.03 -31.22 -1.46
N SER A 203 -4.01 -30.47 -0.94
CA SER A 203 -4.66 -29.36 -1.64
C SER A 203 -4.19 -28.03 -1.07
N THR A 204 -4.02 -27.03 -1.93
CA THR A 204 -3.74 -25.64 -1.56
C THR A 204 -4.94 -24.79 -1.98
N VAL A 205 -5.31 -23.81 -1.17
CA VAL A 205 -6.37 -22.84 -1.49
C VAL A 205 -5.75 -21.44 -1.58
N THR A 206 -6.32 -20.62 -2.46
CA THR A 206 -5.93 -19.23 -2.66
C THR A 206 -7.15 -18.34 -2.61
N ASP A 207 -7.06 -17.24 -1.88
CA ASP A 207 -8.01 -16.12 -1.91
C ASP A 207 -7.29 -14.84 -2.37
N THR A 208 -7.97 -13.99 -3.14
CA THR A 208 -7.34 -12.90 -3.90
C THR A 208 -8.10 -11.59 -3.71
N SER A 209 -7.39 -10.48 -3.54
CA SER A 209 -7.96 -9.13 -3.49
C SER A 209 -7.11 -8.14 -4.29
N ASN A 210 -7.70 -7.01 -4.67
CA ASN A 210 -7.07 -5.96 -5.46
C ASN A 210 -7.57 -4.58 -5.03
N GLU A 211 -6.66 -3.60 -5.00
CA GLU A 211 -6.96 -2.19 -4.80
C GLU A 211 -6.16 -1.35 -5.80
N GLU A 212 -6.78 -0.27 -6.29
CA GLU A 212 -6.15 0.67 -7.22
C GLU A 212 -6.38 2.10 -6.73
N LEU A 213 -5.36 2.92 -6.90
CA LEU A 213 -5.30 4.27 -6.36
C LEU A 213 -4.87 5.25 -7.45
N THR A 214 -5.55 6.40 -7.52
CA THR A 214 -5.22 7.46 -8.46
C THR A 214 -4.45 8.58 -7.78
N ILE A 215 -3.36 9.01 -8.41
CA ILE A 215 -2.52 10.12 -7.93
C ILE A 215 -3.26 11.45 -8.11
N VAL A 216 -3.46 12.15 -6.99
CA VAL A 216 -4.26 13.38 -6.96
C VAL A 216 -3.45 14.62 -7.33
N ASP A 217 -4.16 15.62 -7.85
CA ASP A 217 -3.57 16.91 -8.20
C ASP A 217 -3.23 17.76 -6.96
N GLY A 218 -2.11 18.49 -7.05
CA GLY A 218 -1.95 19.75 -6.32
C GLY A 218 -2.71 20.88 -7.03
N SER A 219 -3.33 21.80 -6.29
CA SER A 219 -4.06 22.90 -6.95
C SER A 219 -3.09 23.90 -7.59
N PHE A 220 -3.21 24.08 -8.90
CA PHE A 220 -2.43 25.04 -9.68
C PHE A 220 -3.26 26.29 -9.96
N ASN A 221 -2.85 27.44 -9.42
CA ASN A 221 -3.47 28.73 -9.69
C ASN A 221 -2.49 29.64 -10.44
N LYS A 222 -2.86 30.04 -11.66
CA LYS A 222 -2.15 31.06 -12.43
C LYS A 222 -2.94 32.37 -12.37
N ARG A 223 -2.31 33.44 -11.92
CA ARG A 223 -2.87 34.80 -11.96
C ARG A 223 -1.92 35.80 -12.59
N ILE A 224 -2.46 36.89 -13.14
CA ILE A 224 -1.65 38.05 -13.51
C ILE A 224 -1.41 38.86 -12.23
N ASP A 225 -0.15 39.10 -11.92
CA ASP A 225 0.29 39.72 -10.66
C ASP A 225 0.83 41.13 -10.87
N ALA A 226 1.36 41.41 -12.07
CA ALA A 226 1.70 42.76 -12.48
C ALA A 226 1.47 42.97 -13.97
N PHE A 227 1.25 44.23 -14.33
CA PHE A 227 1.07 44.72 -15.68
C PHE A 227 1.96 45.94 -15.90
N GLN A 228 2.61 46.03 -17.06
CA GLN A 228 3.35 47.22 -17.48
C GLN A 228 2.91 47.63 -18.89
N ASP A 229 2.28 48.80 -19.00
CA ASP A 229 2.02 49.44 -20.30
C ASP A 229 3.34 49.73 -21.00
N ALA A 230 3.40 49.52 -22.32
CA ALA A 230 4.56 49.82 -23.16
C ALA A 230 5.14 51.24 -22.97
N ASN A 231 4.32 52.19 -22.52
CA ASN A 231 4.69 53.60 -22.30
C ASN A 231 4.99 53.93 -20.82
N ALA A 232 4.84 52.97 -19.91
CA ALA A 232 5.05 53.17 -18.48
C ALA A 232 6.49 52.85 -18.06
N GLY A 233 7.08 53.72 -17.23
CA GLY A 233 8.43 53.55 -16.72
C GLY A 233 8.61 52.43 -15.69
N SER A 234 7.51 51.90 -15.13
CA SER A 234 7.54 50.83 -14.12
C SER A 234 6.27 49.96 -14.16
N PRO A 235 6.34 48.69 -13.72
CA PRO A 235 5.19 47.80 -13.57
C PRO A 235 4.21 48.27 -12.48
N THR A 236 2.92 48.02 -12.70
CA THR A 236 1.84 48.14 -11.71
C THR A 236 1.48 46.76 -11.16
N ILE A 237 1.59 46.58 -9.84
CA ILE A 237 1.15 45.35 -9.17
C ILE A 237 -0.38 45.34 -9.13
N LEU A 238 -0.99 44.25 -9.58
CA LEU A 238 -2.44 44.10 -9.63
C LEU A 238 -2.98 43.55 -8.29
N PRO A 239 -4.13 44.05 -7.81
CA PRO A 239 -4.84 43.43 -6.69
C PRO A 239 -5.25 41.99 -7.00
N PRO A 240 -5.40 41.10 -5.98
CA PRO A 240 -5.75 39.69 -6.20
C PRO A 240 -7.03 39.45 -7.02
N ALA A 241 -7.99 40.39 -6.96
CA ALA A 241 -9.28 40.30 -7.63
C ALA A 241 -9.24 40.49 -9.17
N TYR A 242 -8.12 40.91 -9.76
CA TYR A 242 -7.98 41.12 -11.20
C TYR A 242 -7.80 39.82 -12.02
N SER A 243 -7.94 38.66 -11.39
CA SER A 243 -7.59 37.36 -11.97
C SER A 243 -8.76 36.40 -12.19
N ASP A 244 -10.00 36.82 -11.89
CA ASP A 244 -11.19 35.99 -12.11
C ASP A 244 -11.87 36.34 -13.44
N PRO A 245 -11.85 35.44 -14.45
CA PRO A 245 -12.48 35.68 -15.75
C PRO A 245 -14.02 35.74 -15.68
N ASN A 246 -14.64 35.42 -14.54
CA ASN A 246 -16.08 35.47 -14.33
C ASN A 246 -16.57 36.76 -13.65
N VAL A 247 -15.67 37.69 -13.29
CA VAL A 247 -16.07 38.97 -12.71
C VAL A 247 -16.58 39.90 -13.81
N THR A 248 -17.88 40.17 -13.78
CA THR A 248 -18.59 41.05 -14.74
C THR A 248 -18.41 42.55 -14.47
N ASP A 249 -17.64 42.94 -13.45
CA ASP A 249 -17.36 44.36 -13.19
C ASP A 249 -16.32 44.90 -14.18
N SER A 250 -16.75 45.86 -15.00
CA SER A 250 -15.90 46.52 -15.98
C SER A 250 -14.77 47.33 -15.36
N ALA A 251 -14.84 47.63 -14.05
CA ALA A 251 -13.78 48.30 -13.30
C ALA A 251 -12.62 47.37 -12.88
N THR A 252 -12.77 46.04 -13.02
CA THR A 252 -11.73 45.04 -12.67
C THR A 252 -11.23 44.22 -13.87
N LEU A 253 -11.70 44.55 -15.08
CA LEU A 253 -11.24 43.94 -16.33
C LEU A 253 -9.90 44.54 -16.75
N LEU A 254 -8.82 43.74 -16.67
CA LEU A 254 -7.50 44.14 -17.16
C LEU A 254 -7.53 44.25 -18.69
N THR A 255 -7.34 45.46 -19.21
CA THR A 255 -7.16 45.69 -20.66
C THR A 255 -5.68 45.58 -21.01
N VAL A 256 -5.33 44.63 -21.87
CA VAL A 256 -3.95 44.41 -22.35
C VAL A 256 -3.86 44.81 -23.83
N ARG A 257 -2.82 45.53 -24.20
CA ARG A 257 -2.54 46.00 -25.57
C ARG A 257 -1.24 45.39 -26.12
N PRO A 258 -1.07 45.38 -27.45
CA PRO A 258 0.20 44.96 -28.04
C PRO A 258 1.36 45.84 -27.54
N GLY A 259 2.39 45.21 -26.98
CA GLY A 259 3.57 45.87 -26.41
C GLY A 259 3.60 45.93 -24.88
N ASP A 260 2.50 45.60 -24.20
CA ASP A 260 2.47 45.54 -22.74
C ASP A 260 3.21 44.29 -22.21
N LEU A 261 3.83 44.40 -21.04
CA LEU A 261 4.40 43.26 -20.31
C LEU A 261 3.46 42.78 -19.22
N LEU A 262 3.27 41.47 -19.16
CA LEU A 262 2.51 40.79 -18.10
C LEU A 262 3.45 39.96 -17.22
N THR A 263 3.35 40.17 -15.92
CA THR A 263 3.98 39.30 -14.92
C THR A 263 2.92 38.38 -14.37
N TYR A 264 3.11 37.08 -14.56
CA TYR A 264 2.27 36.06 -13.96
C TYR A 264 2.83 35.64 -12.60
N ARG A 265 1.95 35.40 -11.65
CA ARG A 265 2.26 34.62 -10.44
C ARG A 265 1.61 33.26 -10.58
N LEU A 266 2.46 32.25 -10.45
CA LEU A 266 2.08 30.85 -10.40
C LEU A 266 2.09 30.48 -8.92
N THR A 267 0.93 30.08 -8.40
CA THR A 267 0.80 29.58 -7.03
C THR A 267 0.45 28.12 -7.13
N VAL A 268 1.32 27.26 -6.61
CA VAL A 268 0.99 25.87 -6.31
C VAL A 268 0.60 25.82 -4.85
N THR A 269 -0.63 25.40 -4.55
CA THR A 269 -1.07 25.25 -3.16
C THR A 269 -1.11 23.77 -2.80
N TYR A 270 -0.26 23.40 -1.85
CA TYR A 270 -0.33 22.15 -1.11
C TYR A 270 -1.17 22.41 0.13
N THR A 271 -2.21 21.60 0.36
CA THR A 271 -3.04 21.73 1.57
C THR A 271 -2.67 20.60 2.51
N PRO A 272 -1.80 20.84 3.51
CA PRO A 272 -1.40 19.78 4.44
C PRO A 272 -2.57 19.39 5.33
N ALA A 273 -2.85 18.09 5.45
CA ALA A 273 -3.79 17.57 6.43
C ALA A 273 -3.18 17.67 7.84
N ILE A 274 -3.70 18.58 8.67
CA ILE A 274 -3.34 18.67 10.09
C ILE A 274 -4.29 17.72 10.85
N HIS A 275 -3.81 16.55 11.28
CA HIS A 275 -4.55 15.74 12.25
C HIS A 275 -4.17 16.15 13.68
N PRO A 276 -5.16 16.44 14.56
CA PRO A 276 -4.91 16.61 15.99
C PRO A 276 -4.54 15.24 16.59
N TYR A 277 -3.45 15.25 17.36
CA TYR A 277 -2.95 14.14 18.19
C TYR A 277 -4.02 13.55 19.12
#